data_AF-E9RVQ9-F1
#
_entry.id   AF-E9RVQ9-F1
#
_cell.length_a   1.000
_cell.length_b   1.000
_cell.length_c   1.000
_cell.angle_alpha   90.00
_cell.angle_beta   90.00
_cell.angle_gamma   90.00
#
_symmetry.space_group_name_H-M   'P 1'
#
loop_
_entity.id
_entity.type
_entity.pdbx_description
1 polymer ?
#
loop_
_entity_poly.entity_id
_entity_poly.type
_entity_poly.pdbx_seq_one_letter_code
_entity_poly.pdbx_strand_id
1 'polypeptide(L)' 'MRQEKFKMERQGLVEEGQKVKVTERVNGSLYSYVVEPAVAMSGIYRSNARIQSREGIIREIQQNDRGFYLLVEFEE' A
#
# COMPACT_ATOMS: atom_id res chain seq x y z
N MET A 1 12.21 -2.05 8.78
CA MET A 1 11.53 -2.85 7.73
C MET A 1 10.09 -3.06 8.14
N ARG A 2 9.17 -2.31 7.54
CA ARG A 2 7.73 -2.36 7.81
C ARG A 2 7.00 -2.94 6.61
N GLN A 3 6.04 -3.85 6.86
CA GLN A 3 5.19 -4.41 5.81
C GLN A 3 3.75 -3.97 6.01
N GLU A 4 3.12 -3.48 4.93
CA GLU A 4 1.75 -3.00 4.97
C GLU A 4 0.92 -3.60 3.84
N LYS A 5 -0.36 -3.83 4.13
CA LYS A 5 -1.31 -4.40 3.17
C LYS A 5 -2.08 -3.29 2.46
N PHE A 6 -2.12 -3.38 1.13
CA PHE A 6 -2.91 -2.51 0.29
C PHE A 6 -3.95 -3.34 -0.45
N LYS A 7 -5.22 -2.93 -0.40
CA LYS A 7 -6.30 -3.57 -1.16
C LYS A 7 -6.31 -3.03 -2.59
N MET A 8 -6.35 -3.94 -3.55
CA MET A 8 -6.37 -3.66 -4.98
C MET A 8 -7.70 -4.12 -5.58
N GLU A 9 -8.28 -3.28 -6.43
CA GLU A 9 -9.57 -3.57 -7.07
C GLU A 9 -9.40 -4.38 -8.37
N ARG A 10 -8.22 -4.33 -9.02
CA ARG A 10 -7.97 -5.00 -10.30
C ARG A 10 -6.58 -5.64 -10.36
N GLN A 11 -6.51 -6.94 -10.66
CA GLN A 11 -5.27 -7.69 -10.90
C GLN A 11 -4.55 -7.30 -12.20
N GLY A 12 -3.25 -7.61 -12.26
CA GLY A 12 -2.42 -7.44 -13.47
C GLY A 12 -1.92 -6.01 -13.72
N LEU A 13 -2.03 -5.12 -12.73
CA LEU A 13 -1.50 -3.75 -12.81
C LEU A 13 -0.11 -3.59 -12.20
N VAL A 14 0.33 -4.58 -11.40
CA VAL A 14 1.60 -4.58 -10.69
C VAL A 14 2.12 -6.02 -10.54
N GLU A 15 3.41 -6.16 -10.27
CA GLU A 15 4.12 -7.43 -10.14
C GLU A 15 4.92 -7.52 -8.82
N GLU A 16 5.20 -8.74 -8.36
CA GLU A 16 6.09 -8.97 -7.22
C GLU A 16 7.52 -8.51 -7.52
N GLY A 17 8.18 -7.91 -6.53
CA GLY A 17 9.50 -7.27 -6.67
C GLY A 17 9.45 -5.86 -7.27
N GLN A 18 8.29 -5.39 -7.75
CA GLN A 18 8.17 -4.05 -8.30
C GLN A 18 8.30 -2.98 -7.21
N LYS A 19 9.14 -1.97 -7.48
CA LYS A 19 9.20 -0.75 -6.68
C LYS A 19 8.01 0.14 -7.00
N VAL A 20 7.29 0.56 -5.98
CA VAL A 20 6.10 1.39 -6.09
C VAL A 20 6.21 2.65 -5.25
N LYS A 21 5.53 3.71 -5.70
CA LYS A 21 5.37 4.94 -4.93
C LYS A 21 4.03 4.94 -4.22
N VAL A 22 4.01 5.49 -3.01
CA VAL A 22 2.78 5.68 -2.24
C VAL A 22 2.52 7.16 -1.98
N THR A 23 1.31 7.58 -2.29
CA THR A 23 0.83 8.95 -2.05
C THR A 23 -0.07 8.96 -0.84
N GLU A 24 0.28 9.81 0.14
CA GLU A 24 -0.48 10.00 1.37
C GLU A 24 -1.74 10.83 1.12
N ARG A 25 -2.87 10.37 1.64
CA ARG A 25 -4.14 11.06 1.68
C ARG A 25 -4.53 11.34 3.13
N VAL A 26 -4.81 12.61 3.41
CA VAL A 26 -5.16 13.09 4.75
C VAL A 26 -6.67 13.31 4.82
N ASN A 27 -7.31 12.75 5.85
CA ASN A 27 -8.72 12.98 6.16
C ASN A 27 -8.85 13.32 7.65
N GLY A 28 -8.86 14.61 7.96
CA GLY A 28 -8.77 15.09 9.35
C GLY A 28 -7.46 14.64 10.01
N SER A 29 -7.57 13.88 11.09
CA SER A 29 -6.41 13.30 11.81
C SER A 29 -6.06 11.88 11.38
N LEU A 30 -6.65 11.40 10.28
CA LEU A 30 -6.47 10.06 9.75
C LEU A 30 -5.71 10.10 8.41
N TYR A 31 -4.89 9.09 8.18
CA TYR A 31 -4.00 8.99 7.04
C TYR A 31 -4.26 7.69 6.29
N SER A 32 -4.25 7.74 4.97
CA SER A 32 -4.30 6.55 4.10
C SER A 32 -3.30 6.74 2.98
N TYR A 33 -2.93 5.67 2.31
CA TYR A 33 -1.90 5.68 1.29
C TYR A 33 -2.42 4.97 0.05
N VAL A 34 -2.06 5.51 -1.11
CA VAL A 34 -2.45 4.98 -2.40
C VAL A 34 -1.20 4.64 -3.19
N VAL A 35 -1.12 3.41 -3.71
CA VAL A 35 -0.06 2.98 -4.62
C VAL A 35 -0.28 3.62 -5.98
N GLU A 36 0.72 4.30 -6.52
CA GLU A 36 0.66 4.94 -7.84
C GLU A 36 0.92 3.95 -8.99
N PRO A 37 0.13 3.98 -10.08
CA PRO A 37 -1.00 4.87 -10.35
C PRO A 37 -2.33 4.35 -9.76
N ALA A 38 -2.81 4.92 -8.65
CA ALA A 38 -4.08 4.60 -7.96
C ALA A 38 -4.56 3.12 -8.02
N VAL A 39 -3.63 2.17 -7.96
CA VAL A 39 -3.92 0.74 -8.17
C VAL A 39 -4.45 0.08 -6.91
N ALA A 40 -3.95 0.52 -5.75
CA ALA A 40 -4.26 -0.08 -4.46
C ALA A 40 -4.27 0.97 -3.34
N MET A 41 -5.06 0.73 -2.29
CA MET A 41 -5.18 1.62 -1.14
C MET A 41 -4.91 0.87 0.17
N SER A 42 -4.22 1.52 1.09
CA SER A 42 -3.96 1.00 2.43
C SER A 42 -5.21 1.03 3.32
N GLY A 43 -5.08 0.46 4.52
CA GLY A 43 -5.94 0.83 5.64
C GLY A 43 -5.78 2.29 6.08
N ILE A 44 -6.45 2.63 7.17
CA ILE A 44 -6.42 3.98 7.77
C ILE A 44 -5.50 3.98 9.00
N TYR A 45 -4.62 4.96 9.08
CA TYR A 45 -3.63 5.13 10.14
C TYR A 45 -3.87 6.41 10.95
N ARG A 46 -3.48 6.37 12.22
CA ARG A 46 -3.34 7.57 13.06
C ARG A 46 -1.95 8.19 12.85
N SER A 47 -1.76 9.42 13.33
CA SER A 47 -0.52 10.18 13.15
C SER A 47 0.75 9.41 13.57
N ASN A 48 0.70 8.66 14.68
CA ASN A 48 1.84 7.89 15.19
C ASN A 48 2.10 6.57 14.45
N ALA A 49 1.23 6.16 13.52
CA ALA A 49 1.35 4.94 12.73
C ALA A 49 1.47 5.22 11.22
N ARG A 50 1.76 6.48 10.85
CA ARG A 50 1.97 6.90 9.46
C ARG A 50 3.12 6.15 8.83
N ILE A 51 2.99 5.83 7.54
CA ILE A 51 4.09 5.33 6.71
C ILE A 51 4.91 6.57 6.34
N GLN A 52 6.16 6.60 6.78
CA GLN A 52 7.05 7.73 6.54
C GLN A 52 7.69 7.64 5.15
N SER A 53 7.97 6.41 4.72
CA SER A 53 8.50 6.11 3.40
C SER A 53 7.49 6.46 2.30
N ARG A 54 7.99 7.01 1.19
CA ARG A 54 7.19 7.32 -0.02
C ARG A 54 7.31 6.26 -1.10
N GLU A 55 8.21 5.32 -0.92
CA GLU A 55 8.46 4.21 -1.85
C GLU A 55 8.58 2.91 -1.08
N GLY A 56 8.10 1.83 -1.68
CA GLY A 56 8.21 0.48 -1.13
C GLY A 56 8.34 -0.56 -2.25
N ILE A 57 8.59 -1.80 -1.87
CA ILE A 57 8.72 -2.93 -2.80
C ILE A 57 7.57 -3.90 -2.55
N ILE A 58 6.86 -4.30 -3.60
CA ILE A 58 5.84 -5.35 -3.51
C ILE A 58 6.56 -6.66 -3.21
N ARG A 59 6.32 -7.23 -2.03
CA ARG A 59 6.88 -8.53 -1.63
C ARG A 59 6.02 -9.69 -2.08
N GLU A 60 4.71 -9.53 -2.00
CA GLU A 60 3.75 -10.60 -2.29
C GLU A 60 2.42 -10.02 -2.80
N ILE A 61 1.77 -10.72 -3.73
CA ILE A 61 0.41 -10.43 -4.18
C ILE A 61 -0.52 -11.57 -3.73
N GLN A 62 -1.40 -11.27 -2.78
CA GLN A 62 -2.36 -12.22 -2.22
C GLN A 62 -3.74 -12.08 -2.88
N GLN A 63 -4.41 -13.20 -3.12
CA GLN A 63 -5.79 -13.25 -3.59
C GLN A 63 -6.66 -14.04 -2.60
N ASN A 64 -7.84 -13.50 -2.28
CA ASN A 64 -8.87 -14.23 -1.55
C ASN A 64 -10.26 -13.88 -2.10
N ASP A 65 -11.31 -14.45 -1.50
CA ASP A 65 -12.70 -14.24 -1.93
C ASP A 65 -13.16 -12.77 -1.87
N ARG A 66 -12.43 -11.89 -1.17
CA ARG A 66 -12.72 -10.46 -0.99
C ARG A 66 -11.92 -9.55 -1.92
N GLY A 67 -11.00 -10.10 -2.72
CA GLY A 67 -10.21 -9.37 -3.72
C GLY A 67 -8.72 -9.60 -3.62
N PHE A 68 -7.96 -8.64 -4.13
CA PHE A 68 -6.50 -8.70 -4.22
C PHE A 68 -5.85 -7.79 -3.19
N TYR A 69 -4.73 -8.25 -2.63
CA TYR A 69 -3.98 -7.54 -1.60
C TYR A 69 -2.50 -7.53 -1.96
N LEU A 70 -1.88 -6.36 -1.94
CA LEU A 70 -0.43 -6.19 -2.09
C LEU A 70 0.19 -6.11 -0.71
N LEU A 71 1.22 -6.91 -0.46
CA LEU A 71 2.09 -6.75 0.70
C LEU A 71 3.29 -5.90 0.27
N VAL A 72 3.31 -4.63 0.69
CA VAL A 72 4.35 -3.67 0.33
C VAL A 72 5.30 -3.51 1.52
N GLU A 73 6.59 -3.68 1.28
CA GLU A 73 7.63 -3.48 2.27
C GLU A 73 8.30 -2.12 2.10
N PHE A 74 8.49 -1.44 3.23
CA PHE A 74 9.09 -0.12 3.35
C PHE A 74 10.36 -0.18 4.19
N GLU A 75 11.40 0.50 3.71
CA GLU A 75 12.68 0.70 4.43
C GLU A 75 12.54 1.88 5.41
N GLU A 76 11.73 1.70 6.44
CA GLU A 76 11.62 2.60 7.62
C GLU A 76 11.83 1.86 8.93
#